data_AF-M5IE31-F1
#
_entry.id   AF-M5IE31-F1
#
_cell.length_a   1.000
_cell.length_b   1.000
_cell.length_c   1.000
_cell.angle_alpha   90.00
_cell.angle_beta   90.00
_cell.angle_gamma   90.00
#
_symmetry.space_group_name_H-M   'P 1'
#
loop_
_entity.id
_entity.type
_entity.pdbx_description
1 polymer ?
#
loop_
_entity_poly.entity_id
_entity_poly.type
_entity_poly.pdbx_seq_one_letter_code
_entity_poly.pdbx_strand_id
1 'polypeptide(L)'
;MQRALKFYREGLGFQTDCKEDNPPVCFFNTPGTKFELYPLDALARDIDENDPPRGSGFAGITLAYNVKNKEDVDSVIKLVKKAGGTIVKEPQVAFWGGYHAYFADPDGYYWEVAWGPDFKFDEDGLLKF
;
A
#
# COMPACT_ATOMS: atom_id res chain seq x y z
N MET A 1 11.89 -0.22 8.78
CA MET A 1 10.85 -0.41 9.81
C MET A 1 10.25 0.91 10.30
N GLN A 2 10.88 1.69 11.19
CA GLN A 2 10.26 2.89 11.80
C GLN A 2 9.66 3.88 10.78
N ARG A 3 10.36 4.16 9.67
CA ARG A 3 9.87 5.02 8.58
C ARG A 3 8.57 4.48 7.97
N ALA A 4 8.53 3.19 7.64
CA ALA A 4 7.36 2.54 7.08
C ALA A 4 6.20 2.48 8.10
N LEU A 5 6.47 2.21 9.37
CA LEU A 5 5.45 2.26 10.43
C LEU A 5 4.80 3.64 10.53
N LYS A 6 5.60 4.72 10.57
CA LYS A 6 5.05 6.08 10.56
C LYS A 6 4.20 6.34 9.33
N PHE A 7 4.63 5.89 8.15
CA PHE A 7 3.86 6.03 6.93
C PHE A 7 2.51 5.30 6.98
N TYR A 8 2.49 3.99 7.26
CA TYR A 8 1.27 3.18 7.23
C TYR A 8 0.37 3.41 8.44
N ARG A 9 0.91 3.41 9.66
CA ARG A 9 0.15 3.54 10.92
C ARG A 9 -0.34 4.97 11.16
N GLU A 10 0.58 5.94 11.15
CA GLU A 10 0.28 7.32 11.55
C GLU A 10 -0.15 8.16 10.34
N GLY A 11 0.47 7.93 9.18
CA GLY A 11 0.20 8.68 7.95
C GLY A 11 -1.09 8.23 7.27
N LEU A 12 -1.19 6.93 6.95
CA LEU A 12 -2.35 6.36 6.25
C LEU A 12 -3.46 5.85 7.19
N GLY A 13 -3.18 5.74 8.49
CA GLY A 13 -4.19 5.35 9.50
C GLY A 13 -4.50 3.86 9.54
N PHE A 14 -3.65 3.00 8.96
CA PHE A 14 -3.84 1.55 9.03
C PHE A 14 -3.81 1.07 10.49
N GLN A 15 -4.79 0.25 10.84
CA GLN A 15 -4.96 -0.22 12.21
C GLN A 15 -3.99 -1.36 12.53
N THR A 16 -3.29 -1.26 13.66
CA THR A 16 -2.35 -2.26 14.14
C THR A 16 -2.18 -2.21 15.66
N ASP A 17 -1.86 -3.35 16.26
CA ASP A 17 -1.51 -3.47 17.67
C ASP A 17 -0.03 -3.19 17.95
N CYS A 18 0.82 -3.06 16.93
CA CYS A 18 2.23 -2.70 17.11
C CYS A 18 2.36 -1.29 17.69
N LYS A 19 2.86 -1.21 18.93
CA LYS A 19 3.10 0.07 19.61
C LYS A 19 4.55 0.54 19.50
N GLU A 20 5.48 -0.39 19.29
CA GLU A 20 6.90 -0.11 19.19
C GLU A 20 7.27 0.54 17.85
N ASP A 21 8.39 1.27 17.85
CA ASP A 21 8.92 1.94 16.66
C ASP A 21 9.76 1.00 15.77
N ASN A 22 10.23 -0.12 16.32
CA ASN A 22 11.06 -1.08 15.61
C ASN A 22 10.76 -2.54 16.05
N PRO A 23 9.50 -3.01 15.90
CA PRO A 23 9.15 -4.39 16.18
C PRO A 23 9.81 -5.34 15.15
N PRO A 24 9.98 -6.63 15.49
CA PRO A 24 10.53 -7.62 14.56
C PRO A 24 9.64 -7.82 13.32
N VAL A 25 8.32 -7.79 13.49
CA VAL A 25 7.31 -7.82 12.42
C VAL A 25 6.10 -7.01 12.89
N CYS A 26 5.34 -6.43 11.97
CA CYS A 26 4.12 -5.72 12.30
C CYS A 26 2.98 -5.98 11.33
N PHE A 27 1.82 -6.41 11.86
CA PHE A 27 0.63 -6.71 11.08
C PHE A 27 -0.39 -5.57 11.13
N PHE A 28 -1.00 -5.29 9.98
CA PHE A 28 -2.08 -4.34 9.82
C PHE A 28 -3.38 -5.05 9.46
N ASN A 29 -4.48 -4.52 9.98
CA ASN A 29 -5.82 -4.97 9.64
C ASN A 29 -6.24 -4.37 8.30
N THR A 30 -6.65 -5.25 7.38
CA THR A 30 -7.41 -4.88 6.18
C THR A 30 -8.69 -5.74 6.17
N PRO A 31 -9.72 -5.37 5.39
CA PRO A 31 -10.90 -6.22 5.24
C PRO A 31 -10.60 -7.63 4.67
N GLY A 32 -9.50 -7.78 3.93
CA GLY A 32 -9.09 -9.04 3.31
C GLY A 32 -7.75 -9.54 3.85
N THR A 33 -6.75 -9.63 2.97
CA THR A 33 -5.42 -10.14 3.31
C THR A 33 -4.72 -9.26 4.33
N LYS A 34 -4.12 -9.87 5.36
CA LYS A 34 -3.25 -9.15 6.29
C LYS A 34 -2.08 -8.52 5.54
N PHE A 35 -1.85 -7.25 5.79
CA PHE A 35 -0.68 -6.54 5.30
C PHE A 35 0.33 -6.48 6.44
N GLU A 36 1.59 -6.83 6.19
CA GLU A 36 2.63 -6.81 7.22
C GLU A 36 3.88 -6.05 6.77
N LEU A 37 4.61 -5.52 7.75
CA LEU A 37 5.96 -5.03 7.58
C LEU A 37 6.93 -5.98 8.29
N TYR A 38 7.92 -6.45 7.54
CA TYR A 38 8.99 -7.31 8.03
C TYR A 38 10.34 -6.77 7.50
N PRO A 39 11.39 -6.57 8.33
CA PRO A 39 12.66 -6.04 7.84
C PRO A 39 13.23 -6.90 6.70
N LEU A 40 13.66 -6.26 5.62
CA LEU A 40 14.03 -6.95 4.37
C LEU A 40 15.07 -8.06 4.56
N ASP A 41 16.14 -7.81 5.34
CA ASP A 41 17.17 -8.82 5.60
C ASP A 41 16.65 -10.01 6.43
N ALA A 42 15.65 -9.78 7.28
CA ALA A 42 15.02 -10.85 8.05
C ALA A 42 14.05 -11.64 7.16
N LEU A 43 13.20 -10.97 6.39
CA LEU A 43 12.30 -11.60 5.42
C LEU A 43 13.05 -12.43 4.38
N ALA A 44 14.14 -11.90 3.80
CA ALA A 44 14.92 -12.65 2.81
C ALA A 44 15.51 -13.92 3.41
N ARG A 45 16.09 -13.85 4.60
CA ARG A 45 16.62 -15.04 5.30
C ARG A 45 15.52 -16.02 5.72
N ASP A 46 14.33 -15.52 6.04
CA ASP A 46 13.17 -16.36 6.38
C ASP A 46 12.65 -17.13 5.16
N ILE A 47 12.72 -16.53 3.96
CA ILE A 47 12.37 -17.19 2.70
C ILE A 47 13.37 -18.32 2.37
N ASP A 48 14.67 -18.03 2.43
CA ASP A 48 15.73 -19.03 2.25
C ASP A 48 16.99 -18.55 2.98
N GLU A 49 17.45 -19.30 3.98
CA GLU A 49 18.64 -18.97 4.76
C GLU A 49 19.94 -19.16 3.96
N ASN A 50 19.95 -20.10 3.00
CA ASN A 50 21.14 -20.49 2.25
C ASN A 50 21.32 -19.70 0.96
N ASP A 51 20.22 -19.35 0.28
CA ASP A 51 20.22 -18.45 -0.88
C ASP A 51 19.12 -17.38 -0.76
N PRO A 52 19.28 -16.40 0.16
CA PRO A 52 18.28 -15.36 0.37
C PRO A 52 17.98 -14.60 -0.93
N PRO A 53 16.69 -14.35 -1.25
CA PRO A 53 16.32 -13.61 -2.44
C PRO A 53 16.89 -12.18 -2.39
N ARG A 54 17.35 -11.72 -3.55
CA ARG A 54 17.85 -10.35 -3.75
C ARG A 54 16.85 -9.60 -4.62
N GLY A 55 16.61 -8.33 -4.31
CA GLY A 55 15.70 -7.50 -5.07
C GLY A 55 16.20 -6.06 -5.20
N SER A 56 15.96 -5.46 -6.37
CA SER A 56 16.11 -4.02 -6.58
C SER A 56 15.18 -3.57 -7.70
N GLY A 57 14.53 -2.42 -7.53
CA GLY A 57 13.71 -1.80 -8.56
C GLY A 57 12.27 -2.36 -8.65
N PHE A 58 11.65 -2.17 -9.81
CA PHE A 58 10.24 -2.51 -10.03
C PHE A 58 10.04 -4.02 -10.16
N ALA A 59 9.25 -4.59 -9.24
CA ALA A 59 8.99 -6.03 -9.17
C ALA A 59 7.97 -6.56 -10.19
N GLY A 60 7.40 -5.71 -11.06
CA GLY A 60 6.36 -6.12 -12.02
C GLY A 60 4.96 -6.25 -11.42
N ILE A 61 4.78 -5.86 -10.16
CA ILE A 61 3.50 -5.91 -9.43
C ILE A 61 3.20 -4.58 -8.73
N THR A 62 1.93 -4.32 -8.48
CA THR A 62 1.45 -3.20 -7.65
C THR A 62 0.37 -3.70 -6.70
N LEU A 63 0.24 -3.05 -5.54
CA LEU A 63 -0.90 -3.24 -4.63
C LEU A 63 -1.98 -2.19 -4.95
N ALA A 64 -3.23 -2.58 -5.07
CA ALA A 64 -4.32 -1.64 -5.41
C ALA A 64 -5.19 -1.33 -4.18
N TYR A 65 -5.44 -0.04 -3.95
CA TYR A 65 -6.45 0.46 -3.04
C TYR A 65 -7.63 1.03 -3.85
N ASN A 66 -8.72 0.26 -3.93
CA ASN A 66 -9.90 0.66 -4.68
C ASN A 66 -10.82 1.53 -3.81
N VAL A 67 -11.14 2.72 -4.30
CA VAL A 67 -12.01 3.68 -3.60
C VAL A 67 -13.41 3.71 -4.20
N LYS A 68 -14.39 4.12 -3.38
CA LYS A 68 -15.82 4.14 -3.76
C LYS A 68 -16.17 5.32 -4.65
N ASN A 69 -15.57 6.49 -4.41
CA ASN A 69 -15.84 7.71 -5.17
C ASN A 69 -14.59 8.16 -5.93
N LYS A 70 -14.81 8.85 -7.06
CA LYS A 70 -13.71 9.32 -7.91
C LYS A 70 -12.80 10.30 -7.18
N GLU A 71 -13.37 11.18 -6.37
CA GLU A 71 -12.69 12.23 -5.62
C GLU A 71 -11.86 11.69 -4.46
N ASP A 72 -12.13 10.46 -4.02
CA ASP A 72 -11.36 9.79 -2.98
C ASP A 72 -9.93 9.49 -3.47
N VAL A 73 -9.73 9.31 -4.79
CA VAL A 73 -8.38 9.14 -5.37
C VAL A 73 -7.50 10.35 -5.05
N ASP A 74 -7.99 11.56 -5.31
CA ASP A 74 -7.27 12.81 -5.00
C ASP A 74 -7.02 12.97 -3.50
N SER A 75 -8.02 12.61 -2.68
CA SER A 75 -7.94 12.73 -1.23
C SER A 75 -6.89 11.79 -0.62
N VAL A 76 -6.85 10.54 -1.08
CA VAL A 76 -5.85 9.55 -0.67
C VAL A 76 -4.46 9.97 -1.13
N ILE A 77 -4.31 10.44 -2.37
CA ILE A 77 -3.00 10.88 -2.87
C ILE A 77 -2.45 12.08 -2.10
N LYS A 78 -3.30 13.03 -1.70
CA LYS A 78 -2.91 14.11 -0.79
C LYS A 78 -2.45 13.58 0.57
N LEU A 79 -3.14 12.58 1.12
CA LEU A 79 -2.76 11.93 2.38
C LEU A 79 -1.40 11.22 2.27
N VAL A 80 -1.21 10.43 1.20
CA VAL A 80 0.06 9.75 0.90
C VAL A 80 1.21 10.74 0.82
N LYS A 81 1.04 11.85 0.08
CA LYS A 81 2.05 12.89 -0.05
C LYS A 81 2.41 13.50 1.31
N LYS A 82 1.41 13.75 2.17
CA LYS A 82 1.61 14.26 3.54
C LYS A 82 2.33 13.24 4.44
N ALA A 83 2.04 11.95 4.25
CA ALA A 83 2.66 10.85 4.99
C ALA A 83 4.13 10.58 4.57
N GLY A 84 4.60 11.19 3.48
CA GLY A 84 5.97 11.03 2.97
C GLY A 84 6.10 9.96 1.86
N GLY A 85 4.99 9.52 1.28
CA GLY A 85 5.00 8.68 0.08
C GLY A 85 5.39 9.48 -1.16
N THR A 86 5.94 8.79 -2.16
CA THR A 86 6.35 9.42 -3.42
C THR A 86 5.24 9.26 -4.45
N ILE A 87 4.68 10.36 -4.93
CA ILE A 87 3.67 10.31 -6.01
C ILE A 87 4.40 10.07 -7.33
N VAL A 88 4.19 8.90 -7.92
CA VAL A 88 4.86 8.50 -9.19
C VAL A 88 3.97 8.74 -10.40
N LYS A 89 2.65 8.84 -10.19
CA LYS A 89 1.67 9.24 -11.20
C LYS A 89 0.54 10.02 -10.53
N GLU A 90 0.41 11.30 -10.90
CA GLU A 90 -0.67 12.16 -10.41
C GLU A 90 -2.06 11.64 -10.85
N PRO A 91 -3.12 11.91 -10.06
CA PRO A 91 -4.50 11.54 -10.37
C PRO A 91 -4.91 11.95 -11.78
N GLN A 92 -5.42 10.99 -12.56
CA GLN A 92 -5.89 11.23 -13.91
C GLN A 92 -6.88 10.16 -14.39
N VAL A 93 -7.61 10.48 -15.46
CA VAL A 93 -8.46 9.50 -16.16
C VAL A 93 -7.58 8.41 -16.76
N ALA A 94 -7.95 7.16 -16.51
CA ALA A 94 -7.27 6.00 -17.03
C ALA A 94 -7.82 5.60 -18.40
N PHE A 95 -6.99 4.97 -19.23
CA PHE A 95 -7.39 4.51 -20.58
C PHE A 95 -8.56 3.49 -20.55
N TRP A 96 -8.73 2.80 -19.43
CA TRP A 96 -9.80 1.81 -19.20
C TRP A 96 -11.10 2.46 -18.68
N GLY A 97 -11.19 3.79 -18.62
CA GLY A 97 -12.43 4.53 -18.34
C GLY A 97 -12.65 4.95 -16.89
N GLY A 98 -11.81 4.54 -15.94
CA GLY A 98 -11.87 5.05 -14.57
C GLY A 98 -10.87 6.18 -14.28
N TYR A 99 -10.51 6.31 -13.01
CA TYR A 99 -9.67 7.38 -12.50
C TYR A 99 -8.68 6.82 -11.48
N HIS A 100 -7.41 7.13 -11.64
CA HIS A 100 -6.38 6.51 -10.82
C HIS A 100 -5.12 7.36 -10.65
N ALA A 101 -4.30 6.94 -9.69
CA ALA A 101 -2.98 7.47 -9.41
C ALA A 101 -2.07 6.34 -8.92
N TYR A 102 -0.76 6.57 -8.96
CA TYR A 102 0.20 5.65 -8.36
C TYR A 102 1.15 6.40 -7.44
N PHE A 103 1.50 5.73 -6.34
CA PHE A 103 2.55 6.17 -5.44
C PHE A 103 3.49 5.02 -5.12
N ALA A 104 4.70 5.35 -4.68
CA ALA A 104 5.60 4.43 -4.03
C ALA A 104 5.62 4.73 -2.52
N ASP A 105 5.56 3.68 -1.72
CA ASP A 105 5.77 3.78 -0.28
C ASP A 105 7.23 4.18 0.06
N PRO A 106 7.57 4.39 1.34
CA PRO A 106 8.92 4.81 1.72
C PRO A 106 10.04 3.81 1.41
N ASP A 107 9.70 2.57 1.05
CA ASP A 107 10.66 1.51 0.71
C ASP A 107 10.66 1.21 -0.81
N GLY A 108 9.82 1.91 -1.58
CA GLY A 108 9.77 1.84 -3.04
C GLY A 108 8.72 0.90 -3.62
N TYR A 109 7.84 0.34 -2.79
CA TYR A 109 6.76 -0.53 -3.25
C TYR A 109 5.61 0.28 -3.85
N TYR A 110 5.21 -0.11 -5.06
CA TYR A 110 4.21 0.62 -5.82
C TYR A 110 2.78 0.25 -5.41
N TRP A 111 1.99 1.29 -5.19
CA TRP A 111 0.56 1.21 -4.94
C TRP A 111 -0.21 1.98 -6.01
N GLU A 112 -1.36 1.43 -6.40
CA GLU A 112 -2.38 2.12 -7.18
C GLU A 112 -3.50 2.58 -6.24
N VAL A 113 -3.99 3.80 -6.43
CA VAL A 113 -5.29 4.22 -5.90
C VAL A 113 -6.23 4.34 -7.08
N ALA A 114 -7.29 3.53 -7.10
CA ALA A 114 -8.13 3.38 -8.28
C ALA A 114 -9.62 3.51 -7.96
N TRP A 115 -10.32 4.24 -8.82
CA TRP A 115 -11.77 4.28 -8.90
C TRP A 115 -12.21 3.84 -10.29
N GLY A 116 -13.24 2.99 -10.35
CA GLY A 116 -13.88 2.57 -11.59
C GLY A 116 -15.39 2.83 -11.52
N PRO A 117 -16.03 3.23 -12.63
CA PRO A 117 -17.46 3.56 -12.66
C PRO A 117 -18.36 2.38 -12.26
N ASP A 118 -17.90 1.15 -12.53
CA ASP A 118 -18.64 -0.08 -12.26
C ASP A 118 -18.17 -0.81 -10.99
N PHE A 119 -17.26 -0.22 -10.21
CA PHE A 119 -16.78 -0.84 -8.97
C PHE A 119 -17.91 -0.97 -7.96
N LYS A 120 -18.15 -2.20 -7.51
CA LYS A 120 -19.10 -2.53 -6.44
C LYS A 120 -18.35 -3.12 -5.28
N PHE A 121 -18.82 -2.87 -4.07
CA PHE A 121 -18.17 -3.34 -2.85
C PHE A 121 -19.11 -4.22 -2.03
N ASP A 122 -18.57 -5.16 -1.25
CA ASP A 122 -19.33 -5.91 -0.23
C ASP A 122 -19.49 -5.13 1.07
N GLU A 123 -20.11 -5.79 2.05
CA GLU A 123 -20.33 -5.25 3.40
C GLU A 123 -19.03 -5.02 4.17
N ASP A 124 -17.97 -5.76 3.83
CA ASP A 124 -16.63 -5.62 4.39
C ASP A 124 -15.79 -4.57 3.64
N GLY A 125 -16.27 -4.08 2.49
CA GLY A 125 -15.60 -3.06 1.69
C GLY A 125 -14.59 -3.62 0.69
N LEU A 126 -14.66 -4.91 0.34
CA LEU A 126 -13.89 -5.53 -0.74
C LEU A 126 -14.59 -5.36 -2.09
N LEU A 127 -13.79 -5.21 -3.14
CA LEU A 127 -14.28 -5.09 -4.52
C LEU A 127 -14.91 -6.40 -5.00
N LYS A 128 -16.10 -6.30 -5.62
CA LYS A 128 -16.84 -7.42 -6.24
C LYS A 128 -16.68 -7.41 -7.77
N PHE A 129 -16.65 -8.61 -8.34
CA PHE A 129 -16.76 -8.85 -9.78
C PHE A 129 -18.01 -9.69 -10.08
#